data_AF-A0A2V4AD81-F1
#
_entry.id   AF-A0A2V4AD81-F1
#
_cell.length_a   1.000
_cell.length_b   1.000
_cell.length_c   1.000
_cell.angle_alpha   90.00
_cell.angle_beta   90.00
_cell.angle_gamma   90.00
#
_symmetry.space_group_name_H-M   'P 1'
#
loop_
_entity.id
_entity.type
_entity.pdbx_description
1 polymer ?
#
loop_
_entity_poly.entity_id
_entity_poly.type
_entity_poly.pdbx_seq_one_letter_code
_entity_poly.pdbx_strand_id
1 'polypeptide(L)' 'MSTVRFRWRKTLRWGPIRLNTHNGRATSWSFTLGRLSWNSRTGWHLDTPGPGSVHIGHPGRTRPRRR' A
#
# COMPACT_ATOMS: atom_id res chain seq x y z
N MET A 1 -25.15 5.90 -23.76
CA MET A 1 -24.41 7.09 -23.29
C MET A 1 -23.36 6.66 -22.29
N SER A 2 -22.08 6.70 -22.65
CA SER A 2 -20.98 6.32 -21.76
C SER A 2 -20.63 7.50 -20.86
N THR A 3 -21.01 7.45 -19.58
CA THR A 3 -20.60 8.48 -18.61
C THR A 3 -19.08 8.43 -18.42
N VAL A 4 -18.38 9.44 -18.92
CA VAL A 4 -16.94 9.61 -18.68
C VAL A 4 -16.75 9.92 -17.19
N ARG A 5 -16.44 8.89 -16.40
CA ARG A 5 -16.02 9.07 -15.00
C ARG A 5 -14.56 9.46 -15.00
N PHE A 6 -14.27 10.74 -14.75
CA PHE A 6 -12.91 11.22 -14.53
C PHE A 6 -12.29 10.48 -13.34
N ARG A 7 -11.24 9.69 -13.60
CA ARG A 7 -10.52 8.94 -12.57
C ARG A 7 -9.18 9.60 -12.35
N TRP A 8 -8.97 10.21 -11.20
CA TRP A 8 -7.68 10.77 -10.82
C TRP A 8 -7.05 9.97 -9.69
N ARG A 9 -5.77 9.69 -9.83
CA ARG A 9 -4.94 9.01 -8.82
C ARG A 9 -3.81 9.96 -8.44
N LYS A 10 -3.67 10.23 -7.14
CA LYS A 10 -2.58 11.05 -6.63
C LYS A 10 -1.88 10.30 -5.49
N THR A 11 -0.56 10.41 -5.48
CA THR A 11 0.26 9.86 -4.39
C THR A 11 0.92 11.04 -3.70
N LEU A 12 0.59 11.25 -2.43
CA LEU A 12 1.31 12.20 -1.58
C LEU A 12 2.43 11.46 -0.85
N ARG A 13 3.61 12.05 -0.83
CA ARG A 13 4.77 11.53 -0.10
C ARG A 13 5.22 12.60 0.89
N TRP A 14 5.24 12.25 2.16
CA TRP A 14 5.69 13.09 3.25
C TRP A 14 6.74 12.31 4.04
N GLY A 15 7.99 12.41 3.56
CA GLY A 15 9.12 11.65 4.08
C GLY A 15 8.85 10.14 4.10
N PRO A 16 8.85 9.51 5.30
CA PRO A 16 8.58 8.08 5.45
C PRO A 16 7.14 7.67 5.14
N ILE A 17 6.21 8.62 5.05
CA ILE A 17 4.78 8.36 4.81
C ILE A 17 4.45 8.51 3.32
N ARG A 18 3.67 7.58 2.79
CA ARG A 18 3.08 7.64 1.45
C ARG A 18 1.57 7.42 1.55
N LEU A 19 0.80 8.31 0.95
CA LEU A 19 -0.66 8.26 0.90
C LEU A 19 -1.13 8.20 -0.55
N ASN A 20 -1.91 7.18 -0.89
CA ASN A 20 -2.49 7.01 -2.21
C ASN A 20 -3.97 7.40 -2.17
N THR A 21 -4.33 8.45 -2.88
CA THR A 21 -5.71 8.90 -3.06
C THR A 21 -6.20 8.58 -4.48
N HIS A 22 -7.48 8.21 -4.57
CA HIS A 22 -8.18 7.96 -5.82
C HIS A 22 -9.54 8.65 -5.76
N ASN A 23 -9.83 9.52 -6.71
CA ASN A 23 -11.09 10.26 -6.78
C ASN A 23 -11.43 11.00 -5.48
N GLY A 24 -10.43 11.63 -4.85
CA GLY A 24 -10.59 12.34 -3.58
C GLY A 24 -10.67 11.47 -2.33
N ARG A 25 -10.70 10.13 -2.46
CA ARG A 25 -10.71 9.20 -1.32
C ARG A 25 -9.34 8.59 -1.09
N ALA A 26 -8.88 8.54 0.15
CA ALA A 26 -7.70 7.78 0.53
C ALA A 26 -7.96 6.28 0.33
N THR A 27 -7.10 5.61 -0.43
CA THR A 27 -7.25 4.19 -0.78
C THR A 27 -6.23 3.28 -0.11
N SER A 28 -5.07 3.83 0.24
CA SER A 28 -4.06 3.17 1.05
C SER A 28 -3.06 4.21 1.52
N TRP A 29 -2.48 3.96 2.68
CA TRP A 29 -1.28 4.64 3.14
C TRP A 29 -0.24 3.62 3.56
N SER A 30 1.02 4.03 3.50
CA SER A 30 2.17 3.28 3.99
C SER A 30 3.13 4.20 4.72
N PHE A 31 3.88 3.64 5.65
CA PHE A 31 4.87 4.31 6.46
C PHE A 31 6.13 3.45 6.48
N THR A 32 7.31 4.04 6.34
CA THR A 32 8.59 3.32 6.34
C THR A 32 9.55 3.99 7.29
N LEU A 33 9.96 3.29 8.35
CA LEU A 33 10.91 3.73 9.35
C LEU A 33 12.07 2.73 9.43
N GLY A 34 13.20 3.07 8.79
CA GLY A 34 14.36 2.19 8.72
C GLY A 34 14.02 0.87 8.02
N ARG A 35 14.12 -0.24 8.77
CA ARG A 35 13.76 -1.60 8.31
C ARG A 35 12.30 -1.97 8.53
N LEU A 36 11.53 -1.12 9.24
CA LEU A 36 10.14 -1.38 9.55
C LEU A 36 9.24 -0.57 8.62
N SER A 37 8.48 -1.26 7.80
CA SER A 37 7.45 -0.67 6.95
C SER A 37 6.07 -1.10 7.45
N TRP A 38 5.09 -0.22 7.34
CA TRP A 38 3.68 -0.49 7.59
C TRP A 38 2.89 -0.09 6.36
N ASN A 39 1.93 -0.91 5.97
CA ASN A 39 0.99 -0.57 4.92
C ASN A 39 -0.41 -0.89 5.39
N SER A 40 -1.31 0.08 5.27
CA SER A 40 -2.73 -0.05 5.61
C SER A 40 -3.45 -1.25 4.98
N ARG A 41 -2.93 -1.80 3.87
CA ARG A 41 -3.50 -2.97 3.20
C ARG A 41 -2.83 -4.29 3.56
N THR A 42 -1.53 -4.30 3.80
CA THR A 42 -0.74 -5.54 3.97
C THR A 42 -0.19 -5.73 5.38
N GLY A 43 -0.26 -4.74 6.27
CA GLY A 43 0.21 -4.82 7.66
C GLY A 43 1.67 -4.38 7.84
N TRP A 44 2.30 -4.86 8.92
CA TRP A 44 3.70 -4.61 9.23
C TRP A 44 4.60 -5.46 8.34
N HIS A 45 5.75 -4.90 8.03
CA HIS A 45 6.77 -5.50 7.20
C HIS A 45 8.12 -5.15 7.80
N LEU A 46 8.93 -6.16 8.08
CA LEU A 46 10.26 -6.00 8.65
C LEU A 46 11.29 -6.55 7.65
N ASP A 47 12.15 -5.66 7.16
CA ASP A 47 13.28 -6.02 6.33
C ASP A 47 14.34 -6.70 7.21
N THR A 48 14.53 -8.00 7.02
CA THR A 48 15.62 -8.73 7.65
C THR A 48 16.94 -8.43 6.94
N PRO A 49 18.07 -8.35 7.67
CA PRO A 49 19.40 -8.29 7.07
C PRO A 49 19.73 -9.61 6.35
N GLY A 50 19.23 -9.78 5.13
CA GLY A 50 19.38 -10.97 4.29
C GLY A 50 18.37 -10.95 3.13
N PRO A 51 18.45 -11.89 2.17
CA PRO A 51 17.47 -12.02 1.08
C PRO A 51 16.15 -12.58 1.64
N GLY A 52 15.42 -11.76 2.38
CA GLY A 52 14.18 -12.14 3.03
C GLY A 52 13.53 -10.94 3.70
N SER A 53 12.21 -10.98 3.82
CA SER A 53 11.48 -9.99 4.60
C SER A 53 10.32 -10.65 5.32
N VAL A 54 10.05 -10.21 6.55
CA VAL A 54 9.02 -10.78 7.40
C VAL A 54 7.77 -9.92 7.28
N HIS A 55 6.66 -10.53 6.85
CA HIS A 55 5.37 -9.86 6.72
C HIS A 55 4.51 -10.26 7.91
N ILE A 56 4.20 -9.31 8.79
CA ILE A 56 3.32 -9.51 9.94
C ILE A 56 2.01 -8.77 9.62
N GLY A 57 1.12 -9.47 8.92
CA GLY A 57 -0.15 -8.93 8.47
C GLY A 57 -1.20 -10.02 8.31
N HIS A 58 -2.48 -9.63 8.34
CA HIS A 58 -3.58 -10.58 8.20
C HIS A 58 -3.49 -11.35 6.86
N PRO A 59 -3.54 -12.69 6.86
CA PRO A 59 -3.50 -13.51 5.64
C PRO A 59 -4.76 -13.38 4.74
N GLY A 60 -5.67 -12.46 5.05
CA GLY A 60 -7.03 -12.44 4.49
C GLY A 60 -7.20 -11.92 3.07
N ARG A 61 -6.14 -11.56 2.32
CA ARG A 61 -6.35 -10.97 0.98
C ARG A 61 -5.28 -11.22 -0.08
N THR A 62 -4.56 -12.33 0.01
CA THR A 62 -3.87 -12.90 -1.15
C THR A 62 -4.92 -13.51 -2.08
N ARG A 63 -5.75 -12.68 -2.73
CA ARG A 63 -6.56 -13.18 -3.86
C ARG A 63 -5.55 -13.64 -4.92
N PRO A 64 -5.55 -14.92 -5.32
CA PRO A 64 -4.70 -15.35 -6.40
C PRO A 64 -5.04 -14.49 -7.62
N ARG A 65 -4.03 -13.85 -8.20
CA ARG A 65 -4.13 -13.30 -9.55
C ARG A 65 -4.40 -14.49 -10.45
N ARG A 66 -5.67 -14.72 -10.79
CA ARG A 66 -6.02 -15.56 -11.94
C ARG A 66 -5.41 -14.87 -13.16
N ARG A 67 -4.37 -15.51 -13.69
CA ARG A 67 -3.83 -15.26 -15.03
C ARG A 67 -4.92 -15.49 -16.06
#